data_AF-A0A960WCT6-F1
#
_entry.id   AF-A0A960WCT6-F1
#
_cell.length_a   1.000
_cell.length_b   1.000
_cell.length_c   1.000
_cell.angle_alpha   90.00
_cell.angle_beta   90.00
_cell.angle_gamma   90.00
#
_symmetry.space_group_name_H-M   'P 1'
#
loop_
_entity.id
_entity.type
_entity.pdbx_description
1 polymer ?
#
loop_
_entity_poly.entity_id
_entity_poly.type
_entity_poly.pdbx_seq_one_letter_code
_entity_poly.pdbx_strand_id
1 'polypeptide(L)'
;MRYLKTMFACCMLAFFIFACSSSSDSTSATASGETFPVGLAITSPTAQPSSSSSNNLTQAVTLDSEGTLGDKADTLSSLASGSSSCTFALPDFTQAQQDPACYGPKLYYKNHPDGGDQAPQAGDTEASLPTGDLGIWQETEGSTEACAAAKMNADIANIAKKVDMSLLFIANISCLINNDSSLSFPSIGNTENLTTALGSAIASDNPGTTVNSATVEYVEDLGGFPVFLYSIDLSTGSSDVVINLRHNKTNASGTEYRGKLWSSFEGGVMGVGDSYAFSLLYDVDVESLDYQMLGMSYDNATVAQPFDSDDNTNVENNWSGNFTQTIANVNPTTGLGSVSYAWQAGNMDDKARVFNIYTEQNNSAINGYAFFGYGQKFDSSTGSLSDNEIERFICNWAGPGNSHAVAAFEQYAQKQVMEVNSSGVFVPTSSNITYAPVNACTYTTASQVDPDLVFELVEGDIAAATASDITDNLVDISTGSDSDYDNYSAPVAPTDF
;
A
#
# COMPACT_ATOMS: atom_id res chain seq x y z
N MET A 1 19.24 56.07 -67.32
CA MET A 1 20.49 55.32 -67.64
C MET A 1 20.31 53.90 -67.08
N ARG A 2 20.65 52.83 -67.84
CA ARG A 2 21.71 51.84 -67.53
C ARG A 2 21.67 51.27 -66.09
N TYR A 3 21.55 49.97 -65.82
CA TYR A 3 21.39 48.71 -66.61
C TYR A 3 20.55 47.71 -65.74
N LEU A 4 19.66 46.86 -66.28
CA LEU A 4 19.89 45.46 -66.75
C LEU A 4 20.57 44.57 -65.68
N LYS A 5 20.07 43.38 -65.28
CA LYS A 5 19.51 42.21 -66.03
C LYS A 5 18.26 41.63 -65.30
N THR A 6 17.29 40.83 -65.82
CA THR A 6 17.29 39.58 -66.65
C THR A 6 18.09 38.41 -66.02
N MET A 7 17.73 37.11 -66.07
CA MET A 7 16.69 36.28 -66.75
C MET A 7 16.67 34.86 -66.05
N PHE A 8 15.78 33.85 -66.23
CA PHE A 8 14.56 33.61 -67.06
C PHE A 8 13.77 32.35 -66.59
N ALA A 9 12.43 32.43 -66.47
CA ALA A 9 11.45 31.31 -66.52
C ALA A 9 11.55 30.16 -65.45
N CYS A 10 10.64 29.16 -65.33
CA CYS A 10 9.40 28.83 -66.05
C CYS A 10 8.41 28.00 -65.17
N CYS A 11 7.18 27.77 -65.68
CA CYS A 11 6.16 26.71 -65.44
C CYS A 11 6.33 25.63 -64.33
N MET A 12 5.26 25.07 -63.73
CA MET A 12 3.81 25.08 -64.04
C MET A 12 2.93 25.34 -62.81
N LEU A 13 1.68 25.77 -63.03
CA LEU A 13 0.60 25.72 -62.02
C LEU A 13 -0.25 24.46 -62.25
N ALA A 14 -0.29 23.54 -61.29
CA ALA A 14 -1.15 22.37 -61.32
C ALA A 14 -2.33 22.56 -60.35
N PHE A 15 -3.56 22.60 -60.87
CA PHE A 15 -4.77 22.56 -60.05
C PHE A 15 -5.01 21.13 -59.55
N PHE A 16 -4.77 20.88 -58.27
CA PHE A 16 -5.29 19.69 -57.59
C PHE A 16 -6.59 20.03 -56.86
N ILE A 17 -7.68 19.42 -57.33
CA ILE A 17 -8.94 19.39 -56.59
C ILE A 17 -8.79 18.31 -55.53
N PHE A 18 -8.56 18.70 -54.28
CA PHE A 18 -8.69 17.78 -53.15
C PHE A 18 -10.16 17.61 -52.82
N ALA A 19 -10.68 16.40 -53.08
CA ALA A 19 -11.91 15.95 -52.45
C ALA A 19 -11.59 15.57 -51.00
N CYS A 20 -12.43 15.98 -50.05
CA CYS A 20 -12.38 15.47 -48.68
C CYS A 20 -12.82 14.00 -48.68
N SER A 21 -11.84 13.09 -48.79
CA SER A 21 -12.01 11.73 -48.28
C SER A 21 -11.99 11.82 -46.75
N SER A 22 -13.03 11.30 -46.09
CA SER A 22 -13.05 11.17 -44.64
C SER A 22 -12.02 10.14 -44.20
N SER A 23 -10.87 10.59 -43.70
CA SER A 23 -9.99 9.75 -42.89
C SER A 23 -10.71 9.46 -41.57
N SER A 24 -11.14 8.22 -41.41
CA SER A 24 -11.53 7.69 -40.11
C SER A 24 -10.25 7.50 -39.30
N ASP A 25 -9.84 8.54 -38.57
CA ASP A 25 -8.77 8.41 -37.59
C ASP A 25 -9.23 7.43 -36.51
N SER A 26 -8.61 6.25 -36.48
CA SER A 26 -8.80 5.28 -35.41
C SER A 26 -8.07 5.78 -34.16
N THR A 27 -8.69 6.71 -33.44
CA THR A 27 -8.29 7.05 -32.08
C THR A 27 -8.36 5.79 -31.24
N SER A 28 -7.20 5.25 -30.85
CA SER A 28 -7.12 4.27 -29.77
C SER A 28 -7.86 4.85 -28.57
N ALA A 29 -8.90 4.16 -28.09
CA ALA A 29 -9.65 4.62 -26.94
C ALA A 29 -8.69 4.71 -25.76
N THR A 30 -8.37 5.93 -25.32
CA THR A 30 -7.66 6.13 -24.05
C THR A 30 -8.74 6.03 -22.98
N ALA A 31 -8.55 5.16 -21.98
CA ALA A 31 -9.38 5.24 -20.79
C ALA A 31 -9.14 6.61 -20.15
N SER A 32 -10.18 7.43 -20.02
CA SER A 32 -10.09 8.72 -19.34
C SER A 32 -10.32 8.53 -17.84
N GLY A 33 -9.71 9.39 -17.02
CA GLY A 33 -10.00 9.51 -15.58
C GLY A 33 -11.36 10.13 -15.29
N GLU A 34 -12.35 9.80 -16.12
CA GLU A 34 -13.76 10.14 -15.97
C GLU A 34 -14.59 8.92 -15.57
N THR A 35 -14.19 7.71 -15.98
CA THR A 35 -14.88 6.45 -15.68
C THR A 35 -14.06 5.54 -14.79
N PHE A 36 -12.76 5.42 -15.04
CA PHE A 36 -11.83 4.58 -14.29
C PHE A 36 -10.64 5.43 -13.80
N PRO A 37 -10.15 5.25 -12.55
CA PRO A 37 -9.01 5.99 -12.01
C PRO A 37 -7.68 5.56 -12.66
N VAL A 38 -7.42 6.02 -13.89
CA VAL A 38 -6.17 5.79 -14.63
C VAL A 38 -5.01 6.52 -13.96
N GLY A 39 -4.06 5.76 -13.40
CA GLY A 39 -2.99 6.28 -12.55
C GLY A 39 -3.04 5.78 -11.10
N LEU A 40 -4.21 5.35 -10.61
CA LEU A 40 -4.33 4.76 -9.28
C LEU A 40 -3.77 3.33 -9.27
N ALA A 41 -2.65 3.15 -8.57
CA ALA A 41 -2.21 1.86 -8.05
C ALA A 41 -1.55 2.07 -6.69
N ILE A 42 -1.59 1.05 -5.84
CA ILE A 42 -0.99 1.10 -4.49
C ILE A 42 0.36 0.40 -4.54
N THR A 43 1.42 1.12 -4.17
CA THR A 43 2.83 0.71 -4.30
C THR A 43 3.68 1.31 -3.22
N SER A 44 4.72 0.59 -2.80
CA SER A 44 5.71 1.10 -1.86
C SER A 44 6.55 2.24 -2.50
N PRO A 45 6.92 3.29 -1.74
CA PRO A 45 7.88 4.31 -2.19
C PRO A 45 9.32 3.78 -2.28
N THR A 46 9.57 2.55 -1.81
CA THR A 46 10.80 1.77 -2.01
C THR A 46 10.61 0.57 -2.93
N ALA A 47 9.50 0.51 -3.69
CA ALA A 47 9.26 -0.53 -4.68
C ALA A 47 10.36 -0.54 -5.75
N GLN A 48 10.85 -1.72 -6.08
CA GLN A 48 11.91 -1.91 -7.06
C GLN A 48 11.31 -2.27 -8.42
N PRO A 49 11.92 -1.88 -9.56
CA PRO A 49 11.49 -2.36 -10.86
C PRO A 49 11.76 -3.87 -10.98
N SER A 50 10.71 -4.68 -10.79
CA SER A 50 10.81 -6.13 -10.89
C SER A 50 11.20 -6.56 -12.31
N SER A 51 11.78 -7.76 -12.46
CA SER A 51 12.46 -8.16 -13.71
C SER A 51 11.48 -8.59 -14.81
N SER A 52 10.69 -7.63 -15.31
CA SER A 52 9.78 -7.69 -16.45
C SER A 52 8.72 -8.79 -16.39
N SER A 53 7.55 -8.45 -15.84
CA SER A 53 6.29 -9.15 -16.14
C SER A 53 6.08 -9.20 -17.65
N SER A 54 6.26 -10.38 -18.25
CA SER A 54 6.29 -10.52 -19.71
C SER A 54 4.88 -10.45 -20.31
N ASN A 55 4.42 -9.23 -20.61
CA ASN A 55 3.15 -8.92 -21.27
C ASN A 55 3.09 -9.48 -22.71
N ASN A 56 2.96 -10.81 -22.82
CA ASN A 56 2.62 -11.49 -24.06
C ASN A 56 1.14 -11.20 -24.37
N LEU A 57 0.87 -10.72 -25.59
CA LEU A 57 -0.45 -10.28 -26.09
C LEU A 57 -1.51 -11.39 -26.20
N THR A 58 -1.31 -12.54 -25.54
CA THR A 58 -2.20 -13.71 -25.53
C THR A 58 -2.29 -14.36 -24.14
N GLN A 59 -1.86 -13.66 -23.08
CA GLN A 59 -1.89 -14.12 -21.70
C GLN A 59 -2.74 -13.18 -20.86
N ALA A 60 -3.45 -13.71 -19.87
CA ALA A 60 -4.24 -12.92 -18.94
C ALA A 60 -3.36 -11.91 -18.18
N VAL A 61 -3.84 -10.68 -18.05
CA VAL A 61 -3.18 -9.62 -17.27
C VAL A 61 -3.01 -10.05 -15.81
N THR A 62 -1.83 -9.78 -15.23
CA THR A 62 -1.55 -9.91 -13.80
C THR A 62 -0.88 -8.64 -13.29
N LEU A 63 -1.14 -8.28 -12.03
CA LEU A 63 -0.42 -7.20 -11.35
C LEU A 63 0.59 -7.81 -10.37
N ASP A 64 1.79 -7.24 -10.38
CA ASP A 64 2.81 -7.48 -9.37
C ASP A 64 2.53 -6.59 -8.15
N SER A 65 2.40 -7.18 -6.97
CA SER A 65 2.12 -6.43 -5.74
C SER A 65 3.31 -5.59 -5.25
N GLU A 66 4.53 -5.93 -5.68
CA GLU A 66 5.76 -5.19 -5.40
C GLU A 66 6.23 -4.34 -6.60
N GLY A 67 5.50 -4.42 -7.72
CA GLY A 67 5.79 -3.67 -8.95
C GLY A 67 5.61 -2.16 -8.80
N THR A 68 6.23 -1.39 -9.70
CA THR A 68 6.25 0.08 -9.61
C THR A 68 4.89 0.70 -9.92
N LEU A 69 4.68 1.95 -9.46
CA LEU A 69 3.46 2.72 -9.71
C LEU A 69 3.15 2.82 -11.20
N GLY A 70 4.17 3.10 -12.02
CA GLY A 70 4.06 3.19 -13.48
C GLY A 70 3.65 1.86 -14.12
N ASP A 71 4.33 0.76 -13.80
CA ASP A 71 4.04 -0.55 -14.39
C ASP A 71 2.58 -0.99 -14.13
N LYS A 72 2.09 -0.73 -12.91
CA LYS A 72 0.72 -1.09 -12.50
C LYS A 72 -0.33 -0.16 -13.08
N ALA A 73 -0.08 1.16 -13.08
CA ALA A 73 -0.95 2.16 -13.68
C ALA A 73 -1.10 1.97 -15.21
N ASP A 74 0.00 1.73 -15.92
CA ASP A 74 -0.01 1.41 -17.36
C ASP A 74 -0.76 0.10 -17.63
N THR A 75 -0.57 -0.92 -16.79
CA THR A 75 -1.26 -2.22 -16.93
C THR A 75 -2.77 -2.10 -16.72
N LEU A 76 -3.22 -1.38 -15.69
CA LEU A 76 -4.64 -1.10 -15.44
C LEU A 76 -5.25 -0.25 -16.56
N SER A 77 -4.54 0.78 -17.03
CA SER A 77 -5.00 1.66 -18.12
C SER A 77 -5.07 0.93 -19.47
N SER A 78 -4.12 0.03 -19.73
CA SER A 78 -4.08 -0.86 -20.91
C SER A 78 -5.26 -1.84 -20.93
N LEU A 79 -5.67 -2.35 -19.76
CA LEU A 79 -6.89 -3.14 -19.61
C LEU A 79 -8.15 -2.26 -19.79
N ALA A 80 -8.30 -1.19 -19.00
CA ALA A 80 -9.50 -0.35 -19.00
C ALA A 80 -9.82 0.28 -20.37
N SER A 81 -8.79 0.61 -21.16
CA SER A 81 -8.92 1.15 -22.52
C SER A 81 -9.49 0.18 -23.57
N GLY A 82 -9.59 -1.12 -23.25
CA GLY A 82 -9.92 -2.13 -24.25
C GLY A 82 -8.75 -2.51 -25.17
N SER A 83 -7.52 -2.07 -24.89
CA SER A 83 -6.36 -2.36 -25.74
C SER A 83 -5.83 -3.80 -25.61
N SER A 84 -6.22 -4.51 -24.54
CA SER A 84 -5.96 -5.93 -24.30
C SER A 84 -7.20 -6.80 -24.52
N SER A 85 -7.08 -8.11 -24.34
CA SER A 85 -8.13 -9.12 -24.58
C SER A 85 -9.30 -9.12 -23.57
N CYS A 86 -9.40 -8.11 -22.69
CA CYS A 86 -10.32 -8.09 -21.55
C CYS A 86 -10.23 -9.36 -20.67
N THR A 87 -9.02 -9.88 -20.48
CA THR A 87 -8.74 -11.04 -19.63
C THR A 87 -7.65 -10.72 -18.60
N PHE A 88 -7.86 -11.17 -17.37
CA PHE A 88 -6.93 -11.03 -16.26
C PHE A 88 -7.01 -12.26 -15.35
N ALA A 89 -5.94 -12.54 -14.61
CA ALA A 89 -5.92 -13.57 -13.58
C ALA A 89 -5.89 -12.90 -12.20
N LEU A 90 -6.60 -13.50 -11.24
CA LEU A 90 -6.59 -13.09 -9.83
C LEU A 90 -5.18 -13.20 -9.23
N PRO A 91 -4.78 -12.29 -8.33
CA PRO A 91 -3.55 -12.43 -7.55
C PRO A 91 -3.50 -13.74 -6.74
N ASP A 92 -2.30 -14.24 -6.48
CA ASP A 92 -2.11 -15.38 -5.59
C ASP A 92 -2.29 -14.99 -4.12
N PHE A 93 -3.49 -15.25 -3.60
CA PHE A 93 -3.85 -15.04 -2.19
C PHE A 93 -3.42 -16.18 -1.25
N THR A 94 -2.75 -17.23 -1.75
CA THR A 94 -2.21 -18.30 -0.90
C THR A 94 -0.86 -17.91 -0.27
N GLN A 95 -0.15 -16.97 -0.91
CA GLN A 95 1.10 -16.39 -0.40
C GLN A 95 0.84 -15.03 0.27
N ALA A 96 0.58 -15.06 1.58
CA ALA A 96 0.71 -13.88 2.43
C ALA A 96 2.17 -13.42 2.43
N GLN A 97 2.43 -12.11 2.28
CA GLN A 97 3.80 -11.62 2.43
C GLN A 97 4.21 -11.81 3.89
N GLN A 98 5.36 -12.46 4.09
CA GLN A 98 6.00 -12.52 5.39
C GLN A 98 6.58 -11.14 5.73
N ASP A 99 6.68 -10.83 7.02
CA ASP A 99 7.60 -9.77 7.45
C ASP A 99 9.04 -10.19 7.11
N PRO A 100 9.91 -9.27 6.67
CA PRO A 100 11.32 -9.58 6.43
C PRO A 100 11.98 -9.96 7.77
N ALA A 101 12.88 -10.95 7.75
CA ALA A 101 13.53 -11.48 8.95
C ALA A 101 14.37 -10.43 9.72
N CYS A 102 14.77 -9.37 9.03
CA CYS A 102 15.42 -8.21 9.60
C CYS A 102 14.51 -7.35 10.52
N TYR A 103 13.17 -7.50 10.46
CA TYR A 103 12.19 -6.62 11.10
C TYR A 103 11.30 -7.38 12.07
N GLY A 104 11.17 -6.85 13.29
CA GLY A 104 10.36 -7.43 14.36
C GLY A 104 10.58 -8.92 14.59
N PRO A 105 11.82 -9.46 14.59
CA PRO A 105 12.03 -10.90 14.71
C PRO A 105 11.65 -11.39 16.11
N LYS A 106 11.42 -12.69 16.23
CA LYS A 106 11.17 -13.32 17.52
C LYS A 106 12.46 -13.37 18.34
N LEU A 107 12.46 -12.72 19.50
CA LEU A 107 13.64 -12.64 20.38
C LEU A 107 13.41 -13.43 21.67
N TYR A 108 14.19 -14.47 21.86
CA TYR A 108 14.21 -15.27 23.07
C TYR A 108 15.09 -14.59 24.11
N TYR A 109 14.73 -14.72 25.39
CA TYR A 109 15.43 -14.06 26.47
C TYR A 109 15.57 -14.96 27.70
N LYS A 110 16.60 -14.65 28.50
CA LYS A 110 16.83 -15.30 29.78
C LYS A 110 17.38 -14.32 30.82
N ASN A 111 16.94 -14.44 32.07
CA ASN A 111 17.26 -13.57 33.20
C ASN A 111 16.84 -12.09 32.98
N HIS A 112 15.70 -11.86 32.32
CA HIS A 112 15.23 -10.51 31.95
C HIS A 112 15.13 -9.56 33.16
N PRO A 113 15.76 -8.38 33.16
CA PRO A 113 15.94 -7.57 34.37
C PRO A 113 14.64 -7.02 34.98
N ASP A 114 13.61 -6.77 34.15
CA ASP A 114 12.32 -6.23 34.60
C ASP A 114 11.37 -7.24 35.28
N GLY A 115 11.70 -8.53 35.33
CA GLY A 115 10.84 -9.50 36.04
C GLY A 115 11.23 -10.97 35.99
N GLY A 116 12.36 -11.33 35.37
CA GLY A 116 12.79 -12.71 35.16
C GLY A 116 11.97 -13.47 34.12
N ASP A 117 12.35 -14.73 33.90
CA ASP A 117 11.81 -15.55 32.83
C ASP A 117 10.30 -15.80 32.99
N GLN A 118 9.54 -15.54 31.92
CA GLN A 118 8.14 -15.93 31.83
C GLN A 118 8.00 -17.38 31.39
N ALA A 119 6.76 -17.88 31.37
CA ALA A 119 6.48 -19.12 30.66
C ALA A 119 6.75 -18.93 29.14
N PRO A 120 7.35 -19.92 28.45
CA PRO A 120 7.44 -19.93 26.99
C PRO A 120 6.08 -19.73 26.32
N GLN A 121 6.06 -19.05 25.17
CA GLN A 121 4.83 -18.90 24.38
C GLN A 121 4.40 -20.26 23.78
N ALA A 122 3.18 -20.34 23.24
CA ALA A 122 2.65 -21.60 22.71
C ALA A 122 3.47 -22.11 21.50
N GLY A 123 4.24 -23.17 21.70
CA GLY A 123 5.16 -23.74 20.71
C GLY A 123 6.65 -23.59 21.06
N ASP A 124 6.98 -22.74 22.04
CA ASP A 124 8.36 -22.45 22.43
C ASP A 124 8.93 -23.41 23.49
N THR A 125 10.26 -23.48 23.52
CA THR A 125 11.03 -24.08 24.63
C THR A 125 11.46 -23.08 25.69
N GLU A 126 11.57 -21.79 25.35
CA GLU A 126 12.12 -20.73 26.20
C GLU A 126 11.27 -19.44 26.12
N ALA A 127 11.48 -18.49 27.04
CA ALA A 127 10.71 -17.26 27.09
C ALA A 127 11.08 -16.33 25.91
N SER A 128 10.08 -15.67 25.33
CA SER A 128 10.25 -14.90 24.10
C SER A 128 9.40 -13.63 24.05
N LEU A 129 9.93 -12.60 23.39
CA LEU A 129 9.16 -11.48 22.83
C LEU A 129 8.60 -11.93 21.47
N PRO A 130 7.32 -11.64 21.16
CA PRO A 130 6.70 -12.04 19.90
C PRO A 130 7.20 -11.17 18.74
N THR A 131 6.80 -11.54 17.52
CA THR A 131 7.17 -10.82 16.30
C THR A 131 6.46 -9.47 16.19
N GLY A 132 7.03 -8.57 15.38
CA GLY A 132 6.50 -7.24 15.07
C GLY A 132 6.80 -6.17 16.14
N ASP A 133 6.98 -6.54 17.41
CA ASP A 133 7.24 -5.58 18.48
C ASP A 133 8.60 -4.86 18.35
N LEU A 134 9.63 -5.52 17.81
CA LEU A 134 11.00 -5.00 17.91
C LEU A 134 11.40 -3.93 16.88
N GLY A 135 10.56 -3.68 15.88
CA GLY A 135 10.84 -2.71 14.81
C GLY A 135 11.96 -3.15 13.86
N ILE A 136 12.71 -2.19 13.33
CA ILE A 136 13.89 -2.45 12.48
C ILE A 136 14.96 -3.09 13.37
N TRP A 137 15.26 -4.39 13.23
CA TRP A 137 16.18 -5.08 14.14
C TRP A 137 17.56 -5.33 13.55
N GLN A 138 17.65 -5.51 12.23
CA GLN A 138 18.91 -5.58 11.49
C GLN A 138 19.00 -4.45 10.46
N GLU A 139 20.21 -4.10 10.03
CA GLU A 139 20.39 -3.06 9.01
C GLU A 139 19.85 -3.49 7.63
N THR A 140 19.95 -4.77 7.29
CA THR A 140 19.61 -5.30 5.97
C THR A 140 18.70 -6.52 6.04
N GLU A 141 17.81 -6.66 5.05
CA GLU A 141 17.24 -7.94 4.65
C GLU A 141 18.19 -8.67 3.69
N GLY A 142 18.32 -9.99 3.85
CA GLY A 142 19.26 -10.83 3.12
C GLY A 142 20.72 -10.36 3.24
N SER A 143 21.23 -9.68 2.22
CA SER A 143 22.64 -9.25 2.13
C SER A 143 22.88 -7.83 1.61
N THR A 144 21.81 -7.09 1.28
CA THR A 144 21.96 -5.75 0.65
C THR A 144 20.79 -4.81 0.89
N GLU A 145 19.53 -5.26 0.85
CA GLU A 145 18.39 -4.35 0.91
C GLU A 145 18.23 -3.78 2.32
N ALA A 146 18.01 -2.47 2.44
CA ALA A 146 17.74 -1.81 3.70
C ALA A 146 16.49 -2.43 4.35
N CYS A 147 16.57 -2.82 5.61
CA CYS A 147 15.48 -3.50 6.29
C CYS A 147 14.16 -2.71 6.26
N ALA A 148 14.25 -1.38 6.37
CA ALA A 148 13.09 -0.50 6.23
C ALA A 148 12.43 -0.55 4.84
N ALA A 149 13.22 -0.65 3.77
CA ALA A 149 12.69 -0.81 2.41
C ALA A 149 12.00 -2.17 2.25
N ALA A 150 12.63 -3.25 2.71
CA ALA A 150 12.04 -4.58 2.67
C ALA A 150 10.70 -4.65 3.44
N LYS A 151 10.61 -4.01 4.61
CA LYS A 151 9.37 -3.97 5.40
C LYS A 151 8.27 -3.14 4.72
N MET A 152 8.59 -1.95 4.22
CA MET A 152 7.62 -1.12 3.49
C MET A 152 7.15 -1.81 2.20
N ASN A 153 8.03 -2.53 1.51
CA ASN A 153 7.69 -3.36 0.36
C ASN A 153 6.71 -4.48 0.76
N ALA A 154 6.97 -5.20 1.86
CA ALA A 154 6.08 -6.27 2.35
C ALA A 154 4.70 -5.76 2.82
N ASP A 155 4.65 -4.70 3.63
CA ASP A 155 3.40 -4.12 4.14
C ASP A 155 2.51 -3.61 3.00
N ILE A 156 3.07 -2.79 2.10
CA ILE A 156 2.31 -2.23 1.00
C ILE A 156 1.94 -3.30 -0.02
N ALA A 157 2.76 -4.34 -0.26
CA ALA A 157 2.38 -5.46 -1.12
C ALA A 157 1.25 -6.31 -0.53
N ASN A 158 1.24 -6.56 0.79
CA ASN A 158 0.13 -7.23 1.48
C ASN A 158 -1.21 -6.49 1.32
N ILE A 159 -1.15 -5.16 1.28
CA ILE A 159 -2.29 -4.28 1.02
C ILE A 159 -2.66 -4.26 -0.47
N ALA A 160 -1.66 -4.08 -1.35
CA ALA A 160 -1.84 -3.89 -2.79
C ALA A 160 -2.57 -5.06 -3.45
N LYS A 161 -2.25 -6.33 -3.11
CA LYS A 161 -2.93 -7.52 -3.68
C LYS A 161 -4.47 -7.44 -3.64
N LYS A 162 -5.04 -6.78 -2.62
CA LYS A 162 -6.50 -6.62 -2.41
C LYS A 162 -7.08 -5.51 -3.31
N VAL A 163 -6.37 -4.39 -3.40
CA VAL A 163 -6.73 -3.23 -4.24
C VAL A 163 -6.55 -3.57 -5.71
N ASP A 164 -5.42 -4.17 -6.07
CA ASP A 164 -5.06 -4.62 -7.42
C ASP A 164 -6.12 -5.55 -8.01
N MET A 165 -6.57 -6.55 -7.25
CA MET A 165 -7.70 -7.42 -7.65
C MET A 165 -8.97 -6.62 -7.94
N SER A 166 -9.31 -5.69 -7.05
CA SER A 166 -10.53 -4.88 -7.16
C SER A 166 -10.49 -3.98 -8.39
N LEU A 167 -9.36 -3.30 -8.62
CA LEU A 167 -9.12 -2.46 -9.78
C LEU A 167 -9.07 -3.27 -11.08
N LEU A 168 -8.54 -4.50 -11.08
CA LEU A 168 -8.59 -5.39 -12.26
C LEU A 168 -10.02 -5.72 -12.69
N PHE A 169 -10.93 -6.02 -11.75
CA PHE A 169 -12.35 -6.24 -12.08
C PHE A 169 -13.03 -5.00 -12.68
N ILE A 170 -12.75 -3.81 -12.13
CA ILE A 170 -13.38 -2.55 -12.54
C ILE A 170 -12.78 -2.04 -13.89
N ALA A 171 -11.48 -2.25 -14.09
CA ALA A 171 -10.82 -2.08 -15.39
C ALA A 171 -11.40 -3.07 -16.41
N ASN A 172 -11.74 -4.30 -16.01
CA ASN A 172 -12.38 -5.27 -16.90
C ASN A 172 -13.79 -4.84 -17.34
N ILE A 173 -14.61 -4.29 -16.43
CA ILE A 173 -15.91 -3.66 -16.80
C ILE A 173 -15.70 -2.58 -17.87
N SER A 174 -14.71 -1.72 -17.68
CA SER A 174 -14.38 -0.65 -18.64
C SER A 174 -13.89 -1.22 -19.99
N CYS A 175 -13.07 -2.27 -19.96
CA CYS A 175 -12.60 -2.99 -21.14
C CYS A 175 -13.77 -3.59 -21.95
N LEU A 176 -14.72 -4.23 -21.26
CA LEU A 176 -15.89 -4.87 -21.88
C LEU A 176 -16.81 -3.82 -22.54
N ILE A 177 -17.05 -2.69 -21.88
CA ILE A 177 -17.82 -1.58 -22.45
C ILE A 177 -17.14 -0.99 -23.69
N ASN A 178 -15.80 -0.87 -23.67
CA ASN A 178 -15.03 -0.32 -24.79
C ASN A 178 -14.91 -1.28 -25.99
N ASN A 179 -15.06 -2.60 -25.79
CA ASN A 179 -14.91 -3.61 -26.84
C ASN A 179 -16.22 -4.28 -27.32
N ASP A 180 -17.30 -4.30 -26.52
CA ASP A 180 -18.61 -4.83 -26.95
C ASP A 180 -19.59 -3.70 -27.27
N SER A 181 -19.88 -3.53 -28.57
CA SER A 181 -20.84 -2.54 -29.10
C SER A 181 -22.30 -2.70 -28.64
N SER A 182 -22.63 -3.76 -27.88
CA SER A 182 -23.94 -3.92 -27.22
C SER A 182 -23.98 -3.38 -25.78
N LEU A 183 -22.83 -3.02 -25.21
CA LEU A 183 -22.68 -2.39 -23.91
C LEU A 183 -22.40 -0.88 -24.05
N SER A 184 -22.64 -0.13 -22.98
CA SER A 184 -22.31 1.31 -22.89
C SER A 184 -22.19 1.75 -21.44
N PHE A 185 -21.36 2.75 -21.15
CA PHE A 185 -21.44 3.44 -19.86
C PHE A 185 -22.83 4.10 -19.72
N PRO A 186 -23.50 3.96 -18.57
CA PRO A 186 -24.86 4.44 -18.40
C PRO A 186 -24.94 5.97 -18.42
N SER A 187 -26.05 6.51 -18.92
CA SER A 187 -26.38 7.92 -18.74
C SER A 187 -26.87 8.19 -17.31
N ILE A 188 -26.69 9.41 -16.83
CA ILE A 188 -27.05 9.86 -15.47
C ILE A 188 -28.44 9.37 -15.04
N GLY A 189 -28.53 8.77 -13.85
CA GLY A 189 -29.74 8.18 -13.27
C GLY A 189 -30.10 6.80 -13.82
N ASN A 190 -29.14 6.07 -14.40
CA ASN A 190 -29.33 4.71 -14.92
C ASN A 190 -28.16 3.79 -14.50
N THR A 191 -28.44 2.49 -14.49
CA THR A 191 -27.50 1.42 -14.18
C THR A 191 -27.33 0.50 -15.38
N GLU A 192 -26.10 0.10 -15.70
CA GLU A 192 -25.77 -0.96 -16.67
C GLU A 192 -25.42 -2.26 -15.92
N ASN A 193 -25.81 -3.43 -16.46
CA ASN A 193 -25.62 -4.72 -15.80
C ASN A 193 -24.68 -5.63 -16.60
N LEU A 194 -23.48 -5.82 -16.07
CA LEU A 194 -22.40 -6.56 -16.70
C LEU A 194 -22.23 -7.99 -16.19
N THR A 195 -23.10 -8.46 -15.28
CA THR A 195 -22.98 -9.78 -14.60
C THR A 195 -22.67 -10.92 -15.58
N THR A 196 -23.39 -11.01 -16.69
CA THR A 196 -23.17 -12.06 -17.71
C THR A 196 -21.92 -11.82 -18.56
N ALA A 197 -21.57 -10.56 -18.86
CA ALA A 197 -20.40 -10.22 -19.66
C ALA A 197 -19.10 -10.48 -18.87
N LEU A 198 -19.00 -9.93 -17.66
CA LEU A 198 -17.87 -10.12 -16.75
C LEU A 198 -17.70 -11.61 -16.39
N GLY A 199 -18.79 -12.30 -16.03
CA GLY A 199 -18.77 -13.73 -15.75
C GLY A 199 -18.34 -14.59 -16.95
N SER A 200 -18.59 -14.14 -18.19
CA SER A 200 -18.11 -14.82 -19.40
C SER A 200 -16.64 -14.54 -19.69
N ALA A 201 -16.16 -13.34 -19.39
CA ALA A 201 -14.78 -12.91 -19.64
C ALA A 201 -13.77 -13.60 -18.70
N ILE A 202 -14.06 -13.65 -17.39
CA ILE A 202 -13.10 -14.15 -16.39
C ILE A 202 -13.03 -15.68 -16.30
N ALA A 203 -14.02 -16.41 -16.84
CA ALA A 203 -14.22 -17.84 -16.58
C ALA A 203 -13.13 -18.78 -17.15
N SER A 204 -12.35 -18.33 -18.13
CA SER A 204 -11.21 -19.08 -18.67
C SER A 204 -10.04 -19.10 -17.67
N ASP A 205 -9.72 -17.92 -17.13
CA ASP A 205 -8.45 -17.68 -16.45
C ASP A 205 -8.60 -17.77 -14.92
N ASN A 206 -9.83 -17.68 -14.41
CA ASN A 206 -10.17 -17.73 -12.99
C ASN A 206 -11.16 -18.88 -12.66
N PRO A 207 -10.83 -20.14 -13.03
CA PRO A 207 -11.75 -21.28 -12.91
C PRO A 207 -12.17 -21.51 -11.45
N GLY A 208 -13.48 -21.58 -11.22
CA GLY A 208 -14.08 -21.63 -9.88
C GLY A 208 -14.69 -20.30 -9.43
N THR A 209 -14.30 -19.18 -10.05
CA THR A 209 -14.91 -17.88 -9.79
C THR A 209 -16.27 -17.75 -10.49
N THR A 210 -17.27 -17.28 -9.75
CA THR A 210 -18.63 -16.98 -10.23
C THR A 210 -18.96 -15.52 -9.96
N VAL A 211 -19.48 -14.79 -10.95
CA VAL A 211 -19.99 -13.43 -10.75
C VAL A 211 -21.48 -13.53 -10.41
N ASN A 212 -21.84 -13.14 -9.20
CA ASN A 212 -23.22 -13.16 -8.70
C ASN A 212 -23.97 -11.88 -9.11
N SER A 213 -23.28 -10.73 -9.07
CA SER A 213 -23.71 -9.50 -9.71
C SER A 213 -22.52 -8.65 -10.16
N ALA A 214 -22.68 -7.88 -11.23
CA ALA A 214 -21.77 -6.79 -11.59
C ALA A 214 -22.55 -5.66 -12.25
N THR A 215 -22.39 -4.45 -11.75
CA THR A 215 -23.11 -3.25 -12.19
C THR A 215 -22.22 -2.02 -12.18
N VAL A 216 -22.57 -1.05 -13.02
CA VAL A 216 -22.11 0.33 -12.91
C VAL A 216 -23.32 1.26 -13.02
N GLU A 217 -23.42 2.24 -12.13
CA GLU A 217 -24.41 3.32 -12.16
C GLU A 217 -23.68 4.66 -12.36
N TYR A 218 -24.37 5.65 -12.95
CA TYR A 218 -23.86 7.02 -13.06
C TYR A 218 -24.88 7.98 -12.41
N VAL A 219 -24.49 8.66 -11.33
CA VAL A 219 -25.40 9.43 -10.46
C VAL A 219 -25.04 10.91 -10.38
N GLU A 220 -26.03 11.80 -10.18
CA GLU A 220 -25.76 13.23 -9.98
C GLU A 220 -25.05 13.49 -8.64
N ASP A 221 -23.99 14.31 -8.68
CA ASP A 221 -23.34 14.87 -7.50
C ASP A 221 -23.86 16.29 -7.23
N LEU A 222 -24.01 16.63 -5.95
CA LEU A 222 -24.26 18.00 -5.49
C LEU A 222 -23.03 18.91 -5.71
N GLY A 223 -21.82 18.35 -5.79
CA GLY A 223 -20.58 19.01 -6.19
C GLY A 223 -20.49 19.37 -7.68
N GLY A 224 -21.35 18.80 -8.53
CA GLY A 224 -21.48 19.18 -9.95
C GLY A 224 -20.68 18.34 -10.96
N PHE A 225 -19.89 17.36 -10.50
CA PHE A 225 -19.30 16.32 -11.34
C PHE A 225 -19.99 14.97 -11.03
N PRO A 226 -20.77 14.38 -11.95
CA PRO A 226 -21.52 13.17 -11.66
C PRO A 226 -20.58 11.96 -11.41
N VAL A 227 -21.02 11.05 -10.54
CA VAL A 227 -20.20 9.98 -9.94
C VAL A 227 -20.49 8.64 -10.61
N PHE A 228 -19.46 7.85 -10.91
CA PHE A 228 -19.63 6.43 -11.23
C PHE A 228 -19.61 5.59 -9.96
N LEU A 229 -20.63 4.74 -9.80
CA LEU A 229 -20.75 3.76 -8.72
C LEU A 229 -20.64 2.36 -9.33
N TYR A 230 -19.57 1.65 -9.04
CA TYR A 230 -19.42 0.24 -9.40
C TYR A 230 -19.79 -0.63 -8.20
N SER A 231 -20.51 -1.72 -8.45
CA SER A 231 -20.80 -2.74 -7.43
C SER A 231 -20.74 -4.13 -8.04
N ILE A 232 -19.94 -5.01 -7.43
CA ILE A 232 -19.64 -6.36 -7.89
C ILE A 232 -19.72 -7.32 -6.69
N ASP A 233 -20.38 -8.45 -6.89
CA ASP A 233 -20.51 -9.57 -5.95
C ASP A 233 -20.03 -10.83 -6.69
N LEU A 234 -19.06 -11.54 -6.12
CA LEU A 234 -18.47 -12.74 -6.71
C LEU A 234 -18.04 -13.77 -5.66
N SER A 235 -18.14 -15.05 -6.03
CA SER A 235 -17.70 -16.19 -5.22
C SER A 235 -16.47 -16.82 -5.89
N THR A 236 -15.31 -16.87 -5.22
CA THR A 236 -14.07 -17.47 -5.74
C THR A 236 -14.00 -19.00 -5.55
N GLY A 237 -15.05 -19.60 -4.98
CA GLY A 237 -15.11 -21.02 -4.62
C GLY A 237 -14.49 -21.35 -3.25
N SER A 238 -13.61 -20.48 -2.73
CA SER A 238 -13.14 -20.50 -1.33
C SER A 238 -13.72 -19.36 -0.50
N SER A 239 -14.09 -18.23 -1.11
CA SER A 239 -14.62 -17.07 -0.40
C SER A 239 -15.65 -16.31 -1.24
N ASP A 240 -16.56 -15.62 -0.54
CA ASP A 240 -17.45 -14.63 -1.14
C ASP A 240 -16.81 -13.24 -0.99
N VAL A 241 -16.87 -12.44 -2.05
CA VAL A 241 -16.14 -11.17 -2.19
C VAL A 241 -17.07 -10.12 -2.78
N VAL A 242 -17.20 -8.99 -2.07
CA VAL A 242 -17.93 -7.80 -2.54
C VAL A 242 -16.92 -6.70 -2.83
N ILE A 243 -17.05 -6.01 -3.97
CA ILE A 243 -16.20 -4.90 -4.39
C ILE A 243 -17.09 -3.73 -4.80
N ASN A 244 -16.88 -2.56 -4.21
CA ASN A 244 -17.57 -1.32 -4.58
C ASN A 244 -16.57 -0.19 -4.85
N LEU A 245 -16.83 0.64 -5.86
CA LEU A 245 -16.04 1.85 -6.14
C LEU A 245 -16.96 3.05 -6.40
N ARG A 246 -16.78 4.10 -5.59
CA ARG A 246 -17.26 5.46 -5.82
C ARG A 246 -16.13 6.22 -6.52
N HIS A 247 -16.32 6.66 -7.77
CA HIS A 247 -15.31 7.39 -8.56
C HIS A 247 -15.90 8.69 -9.12
N ASN A 248 -15.24 9.82 -8.85
CA ASN A 248 -15.67 11.15 -9.26
C ASN A 248 -14.48 11.97 -9.78
N LYS A 249 -14.60 12.56 -10.96
CA LYS A 249 -13.57 13.48 -11.48
C LYS A 249 -13.71 14.85 -10.82
N THR A 250 -12.60 15.46 -10.40
CA THR A 250 -12.60 16.80 -9.79
C THR A 250 -12.47 17.91 -10.83
N ASN A 251 -12.14 17.57 -12.09
CA ASN A 251 -12.01 18.53 -13.18
C ASN A 251 -12.68 18.13 -14.51
N ALA A 252 -12.67 19.08 -15.44
CA ALA A 252 -13.31 18.91 -16.74
C ALA A 252 -12.58 17.93 -17.69
N SER A 253 -11.28 17.70 -17.50
CA SER A 253 -10.44 16.85 -18.37
C SER A 253 -10.36 15.39 -17.94
N GLY A 254 -10.82 15.03 -16.72
CA GLY A 254 -10.62 13.68 -16.17
C GLY A 254 -9.14 13.38 -15.94
N THR A 255 -8.37 14.41 -15.57
CA THR A 255 -6.94 14.28 -15.19
C THR A 255 -6.70 14.52 -13.71
N GLU A 256 -7.74 14.98 -13.01
CA GLU A 256 -7.79 15.13 -11.55
C GLU A 256 -9.09 14.42 -11.13
N TYR A 257 -9.00 13.50 -10.17
CA TYR A 257 -10.10 12.64 -9.77
C TYR A 257 -9.91 12.07 -8.37
N ARG A 258 -11.00 11.66 -7.74
CA ARG A 258 -11.02 11.11 -6.38
C ARG A 258 -12.10 10.04 -6.22
N GLY A 259 -12.05 9.33 -5.11
CA GLY A 259 -13.05 8.31 -4.83
C GLY A 259 -12.75 7.44 -3.63
N LYS A 260 -13.62 6.46 -3.42
CA LYS A 260 -13.45 5.43 -2.40
C LYS A 260 -13.67 4.06 -3.02
N LEU A 261 -12.71 3.15 -2.82
CA LEU A 261 -12.81 1.72 -3.11
C LEU A 261 -13.03 1.00 -1.77
N TRP A 262 -14.01 0.11 -1.68
CA TRP A 262 -14.19 -0.71 -0.48
C TRP A 262 -14.61 -2.15 -0.82
N SER A 263 -14.09 -3.11 -0.06
CA SER A 263 -14.27 -4.54 -0.35
C SER A 263 -14.15 -5.42 0.89
N SER A 264 -14.99 -6.44 0.95
CA SER A 264 -15.04 -7.45 2.02
C SER A 264 -14.85 -8.86 1.46
N PHE A 265 -14.16 -9.70 2.22
CA PHE A 265 -13.77 -11.07 1.89
C PHE A 265 -14.25 -12.00 3.01
N GLU A 266 -15.17 -12.92 2.71
CA GLU A 266 -15.74 -13.85 3.69
C GLU A 266 -15.31 -15.29 3.40
N GLY A 267 -14.83 -16.01 4.41
CA GLY A 267 -14.48 -17.43 4.29
C GLY A 267 -12.98 -17.78 4.18
N GLY A 268 -12.06 -16.90 4.57
CA GLY A 268 -10.66 -17.26 4.82
C GLY A 268 -9.71 -17.23 3.61
N VAL A 269 -9.93 -16.33 2.66
CA VAL A 269 -8.90 -15.93 1.67
C VAL A 269 -7.85 -15.04 2.35
N MET A 270 -6.57 -15.16 1.93
CA MET A 270 -5.38 -14.48 2.50
C MET A 270 -4.83 -15.00 3.84
N GLY A 271 -4.99 -16.31 4.13
CA GLY A 271 -4.19 -17.00 5.15
C GLY A 271 -4.63 -16.81 6.61
N VAL A 272 -5.39 -15.76 6.91
CA VAL A 272 -6.25 -15.70 8.10
C VAL A 272 -7.47 -16.62 7.90
N GLY A 273 -7.88 -17.33 8.97
CA GLY A 273 -9.13 -18.10 8.99
C GLY A 273 -10.39 -17.25 9.18
N ASP A 274 -10.19 -15.95 9.32
CA ASP A 274 -11.19 -14.91 9.62
C ASP A 274 -11.68 -14.23 8.34
N SER A 275 -12.75 -13.45 8.45
CA SER A 275 -13.16 -12.55 7.37
C SER A 275 -12.34 -11.25 7.41
N TYR A 276 -12.18 -10.58 6.28
CA TYR A 276 -11.40 -9.34 6.17
C TYR A 276 -12.16 -8.28 5.39
N ALA A 277 -12.03 -7.00 5.74
CA ALA A 277 -12.52 -5.91 4.90
C ALA A 277 -11.55 -4.73 4.87
N PHE A 278 -11.61 -3.95 3.80
CA PHE A 278 -10.88 -2.70 3.66
C PHE A 278 -11.66 -1.61 2.94
N SER A 279 -11.24 -0.37 3.15
CA SER A 279 -11.66 0.84 2.45
C SER A 279 -10.42 1.66 2.11
N LEU A 280 -10.37 2.19 0.89
CA LEU A 280 -9.31 2.99 0.31
C LEU A 280 -9.94 4.28 -0.22
N LEU A 281 -9.76 5.38 0.49
CA LEU A 281 -10.06 6.73 0.03
C LEU A 281 -8.84 7.27 -0.73
N TYR A 282 -9.06 7.86 -1.91
CA TYR A 282 -7.99 8.41 -2.75
C TYR A 282 -8.38 9.75 -3.38
N ASP A 283 -7.42 10.64 -3.57
CA ASP A 283 -7.50 11.85 -4.40
C ASP A 283 -6.22 11.92 -5.25
N VAL A 284 -6.35 12.34 -6.51
CA VAL A 284 -5.26 12.29 -7.51
C VAL A 284 -5.32 13.54 -8.36
N ASP A 285 -4.19 14.22 -8.46
CA ASP A 285 -3.95 15.29 -9.41
C ASP A 285 -2.66 15.04 -10.22
N VAL A 286 -2.09 16.10 -10.80
CA VAL A 286 -0.88 16.01 -11.63
C VAL A 286 0.43 16.08 -10.84
N GLU A 287 0.39 16.39 -9.55
CA GLU A 287 1.56 16.53 -8.66
C GLU A 287 1.58 15.45 -7.55
N SER A 288 0.40 14.94 -7.15
CA SER A 288 0.16 14.03 -6.03
C SER A 288 -0.86 12.91 -6.33
N LEU A 289 -0.60 11.74 -5.77
CA LEU A 289 -1.53 10.65 -5.48
C LEU A 289 -1.58 10.56 -3.95
N ASP A 290 -2.69 10.99 -3.37
CA ASP A 290 -2.96 10.90 -1.94
C ASP A 290 -3.93 9.73 -1.69
N TYR A 291 -3.64 8.91 -0.68
CA TYR A 291 -4.57 7.88 -0.25
C TYR A 291 -4.52 7.58 1.24
N GLN A 292 -5.67 7.18 1.79
CA GLN A 292 -5.79 6.50 3.07
C GLN A 292 -6.44 5.13 2.83
N MET A 293 -5.84 4.07 3.37
CA MET A 293 -6.46 2.75 3.46
C MET A 293 -6.61 2.30 4.91
N LEU A 294 -7.80 1.84 5.27
CA LEU A 294 -8.10 1.15 6.53
C LEU A 294 -8.44 -0.32 6.23
N GLY A 295 -7.88 -1.26 6.97
CA GLY A 295 -8.21 -2.69 6.82
C GLY A 295 -8.12 -3.47 8.13
N MET A 296 -8.94 -4.49 8.31
CA MET A 296 -8.99 -5.29 9.55
C MET A 296 -9.57 -6.69 9.36
N SER A 297 -9.20 -7.62 10.26
CA SER A 297 -9.80 -8.95 10.38
C SER A 297 -10.93 -8.97 11.40
N TYR A 298 -11.95 -9.80 11.14
CA TYR A 298 -13.15 -9.93 11.97
C TYR A 298 -13.35 -11.36 12.45
N ASP A 299 -13.68 -11.50 13.73
CA ASP A 299 -14.21 -12.75 14.27
C ASP A 299 -15.48 -13.13 13.47
N ASN A 300 -15.58 -14.40 13.09
CA ASN A 300 -16.62 -15.06 12.26
C ASN A 300 -16.41 -15.01 10.72
N ALA A 301 -16.95 -16.04 10.06
CA ALA A 301 -16.93 -16.23 8.60
C ALA A 301 -17.99 -15.38 7.84
N THR A 302 -18.51 -14.33 8.46
CA THR A 302 -19.44 -13.35 7.88
C THR A 302 -19.25 -12.03 8.62
N VAL A 303 -18.97 -10.93 7.90
CA VAL A 303 -18.79 -9.62 8.53
C VAL A 303 -20.15 -8.94 8.69
N ALA A 304 -20.59 -8.77 9.93
CA ALA A 304 -21.79 -8.01 10.22
C ALA A 304 -21.51 -6.50 10.08
N GLN A 305 -21.82 -5.93 8.91
CA GLN A 305 -21.58 -4.53 8.55
C GLN A 305 -20.07 -4.16 8.50
N PRO A 306 -19.31 -4.66 7.52
CA PRO A 306 -17.88 -4.34 7.35
C PRO A 306 -17.57 -2.84 7.19
N PHE A 307 -18.58 -2.02 6.92
CA PHE A 307 -18.46 -0.59 6.64
C PHE A 307 -19.40 0.25 7.53
N ASP A 308 -19.06 1.53 7.69
CA ASP A 308 -19.89 2.53 8.39
C ASP A 308 -20.90 3.21 7.45
N SER A 309 -21.47 4.36 7.84
CA SER A 309 -22.41 5.11 6.99
C SER A 309 -21.77 5.81 5.80
N ASP A 310 -20.45 5.93 5.80
CA ASP A 310 -19.66 6.76 4.90
C ASP A 310 -18.77 5.86 4.00
N ASP A 311 -18.98 4.54 4.03
CA ASP A 311 -18.22 3.47 3.37
C ASP A 311 -16.77 3.29 3.86
N ASN A 312 -16.40 3.77 5.06
CA ASN A 312 -15.13 3.41 5.70
C ASN A 312 -15.22 2.05 6.40
N THR A 313 -14.11 1.35 6.60
CA THR A 313 -14.06 0.06 7.31
C THR A 313 -14.46 0.24 8.77
N ASN A 314 -15.44 -0.53 9.26
CA ASN A 314 -16.16 -0.21 10.49
C ASN A 314 -15.35 -0.52 11.77
N VAL A 315 -14.75 0.52 12.35
CA VAL A 315 -13.93 0.49 13.57
C VAL A 315 -14.71 0.23 14.87
N GLU A 316 -16.04 0.37 14.88
CA GLU A 316 -16.88 0.12 16.07
C GLU A 316 -17.22 -1.38 16.24
N ASN A 317 -17.12 -2.15 15.16
CA ASN A 317 -17.40 -3.59 15.18
C ASN A 317 -16.27 -4.38 15.84
N ASN A 318 -16.61 -5.59 16.33
CA ASN A 318 -15.68 -6.47 17.06
C ASN A 318 -14.65 -7.11 16.11
N TRP A 319 -13.63 -6.34 15.70
CA TRP A 319 -12.48 -6.83 14.96
C TRP A 319 -11.64 -7.77 15.84
N SER A 320 -11.20 -8.90 15.26
CA SER A 320 -10.46 -9.96 15.97
C SER A 320 -8.98 -9.62 16.13
N GLY A 321 -8.39 -9.03 15.09
CA GLY A 321 -7.00 -8.63 15.08
C GLY A 321 -6.60 -7.86 13.82
N ASN A 322 -5.33 -7.46 13.77
CA ASN A 322 -4.68 -6.87 12.60
C ASN A 322 -5.43 -5.67 12.00
N PHE A 323 -5.79 -4.68 12.83
CA PHE A 323 -6.17 -3.37 12.31
C PHE A 323 -4.92 -2.75 11.68
N THR A 324 -5.01 -2.35 10.42
CA THR A 324 -3.98 -1.63 9.68
C THR A 324 -4.50 -0.33 9.11
N GLN A 325 -3.65 0.69 9.11
CA GLN A 325 -3.89 1.97 8.47
C GLN A 325 -2.66 2.42 7.70
N THR A 326 -2.81 2.59 6.39
CA THR A 326 -1.82 3.25 5.54
C THR A 326 -2.32 4.64 5.16
N ILE A 327 -1.48 5.66 5.26
CA ILE A 327 -1.70 6.97 4.66
C ILE A 327 -0.49 7.31 3.79
N ALA A 328 -0.70 7.90 2.63
CA ALA A 328 0.34 8.19 1.66
C ALA A 328 0.09 9.50 0.90
N ASN A 329 1.19 10.20 0.60
CA ASN A 329 1.29 11.28 -0.37
C ASN A 329 2.50 10.95 -1.25
N VAL A 330 2.26 10.51 -2.48
CA VAL A 330 3.33 10.13 -3.43
C VAL A 330 3.16 10.83 -4.77
N ASN A 331 4.26 11.16 -5.43
CA ASN A 331 4.19 11.75 -6.76
C ASN A 331 3.73 10.70 -7.81
N PRO A 332 2.66 10.95 -8.59
CA PRO A 332 2.04 9.94 -9.44
C PRO A 332 2.89 9.55 -10.66
N THR A 333 4.00 10.25 -10.94
CA THR A 333 4.94 9.91 -12.02
C THR A 333 6.15 9.11 -11.53
N THR A 334 6.60 9.31 -10.29
CA THR A 334 7.85 8.69 -9.78
C THR A 334 7.62 7.65 -8.68
N GLY A 335 6.47 7.66 -8.00
CA GLY A 335 6.21 6.85 -6.81
C GLY A 335 6.96 7.29 -5.55
N LEU A 336 7.78 8.34 -5.63
CA LEU A 336 8.50 8.90 -4.47
C LEU A 336 7.58 9.81 -3.65
N GLY A 337 7.77 9.83 -2.33
CA GLY A 337 6.97 10.63 -1.41
C GLY A 337 6.95 10.04 0.00
N SER A 338 5.94 10.41 0.78
CA SER A 338 5.78 9.99 2.18
C SER A 338 4.70 8.93 2.32
N VAL A 339 4.99 7.87 3.07
CA VAL A 339 4.03 6.85 3.47
C VAL A 339 4.13 6.62 4.97
N SER A 340 2.98 6.47 5.61
CA SER A 340 2.89 6.10 7.02
C SER A 340 2.02 4.86 7.17
N TYR A 341 2.50 3.89 7.93
CA TYR A 341 1.81 2.65 8.23
C TYR A 341 1.70 2.46 9.74
N ALA A 342 0.48 2.31 10.24
CA ALA A 342 0.21 1.96 11.63
C ALA A 342 -0.54 0.62 11.69
N TRP A 343 -0.18 -0.22 12.67
CA TRP A 343 -0.89 -1.47 12.91
C TRP A 343 -1.06 -1.79 14.39
N GLN A 344 -2.15 -2.50 14.69
CA GLN A 344 -2.49 -2.94 16.03
C GLN A 344 -2.91 -4.40 15.99
N ALA A 345 -2.26 -5.25 16.79
CA ALA A 345 -2.38 -6.70 16.67
C ALA A 345 -3.74 -7.20 17.14
N GLY A 346 -4.31 -6.58 18.18
CA GLY A 346 -5.65 -6.85 18.68
C GLY A 346 -6.25 -5.66 19.42
N ASN A 347 -7.57 -5.70 19.63
CA ASN A 347 -8.34 -4.64 20.29
C ASN A 347 -7.98 -4.39 21.77
N MET A 348 -7.10 -5.21 22.35
CA MET A 348 -6.57 -5.09 23.71
C MET A 348 -5.23 -4.33 23.80
N ASP A 349 -4.54 -4.07 22.67
CA ASP A 349 -3.34 -3.22 22.63
C ASP A 349 -3.71 -1.77 23.01
N ASP A 350 -2.91 -1.09 23.83
CA ASP A 350 -3.16 0.29 24.28
C ASP A 350 -2.42 1.37 23.46
N LYS A 351 -1.67 0.95 22.43
CA LYS A 351 -0.97 1.76 21.43
C LYS A 351 -1.00 1.07 20.06
N ALA A 352 -0.85 1.81 18.97
CA ALA A 352 -0.48 1.26 17.68
C ALA A 352 1.04 1.24 17.51
N ARG A 353 1.55 0.27 16.74
CA ARG A 353 2.92 0.25 16.22
C ARG A 353 2.94 1.07 14.95
N VAL A 354 3.91 1.97 14.79
CA VAL A 354 3.92 2.99 13.73
C VAL A 354 5.26 2.96 12.99
N PHE A 355 5.19 2.80 11.68
CA PHE A 355 6.32 2.72 10.76
C PHE A 355 6.14 3.74 9.63
N ASN A 356 7.00 4.76 9.65
CA ASN A 356 6.89 5.95 8.80
C ASN A 356 8.09 6.02 7.87
N ILE A 357 7.87 6.38 6.60
CA ILE A 357 8.92 6.52 5.59
C ILE A 357 8.68 7.77 4.75
N TYR A 358 9.76 8.39 4.29
CA TYR A 358 9.70 9.26 3.11
C TYR A 358 10.88 8.99 2.17
N THR A 359 10.67 9.18 0.87
CA THR A 359 11.69 9.07 -0.17
C THR A 359 11.76 10.34 -1.03
N GLU A 360 12.98 10.76 -1.38
CA GLU A 360 13.23 12.01 -2.10
C GLU A 360 14.40 11.89 -3.10
N GLN A 361 14.33 12.64 -4.20
CA GLN A 361 15.39 12.68 -5.21
C GLN A 361 16.32 13.89 -5.02
N ASN A 362 17.45 13.66 -4.34
CA ASN A 362 18.52 14.65 -4.20
C ASN A 362 19.44 14.64 -5.41
N ASN A 363 19.19 15.54 -6.36
CA ASN A 363 19.85 15.65 -7.68
C ASN A 363 19.60 14.42 -8.58
N SER A 364 20.26 13.30 -8.27
CA SER A 364 20.18 12.04 -9.01
C SER A 364 20.36 10.81 -8.12
N ALA A 365 20.55 11.00 -6.81
CA ALA A 365 20.42 9.94 -5.81
C ALA A 365 19.00 9.96 -5.26
N ILE A 366 18.37 8.79 -5.15
CA ILE A 366 17.10 8.63 -4.45
C ILE A 366 17.45 8.18 -3.03
N ASN A 367 17.03 8.98 -2.05
CA ASN A 367 17.24 8.73 -0.63
C ASN A 367 15.92 8.25 -0.01
N GLY A 368 16.02 7.45 1.04
CA GLY A 368 14.90 7.05 1.87
C GLY A 368 15.26 7.20 3.33
N TYR A 369 14.29 7.65 4.12
CA TYR A 369 14.41 7.87 5.56
C TYR A 369 13.20 7.21 6.21
N ALA A 370 13.46 6.29 7.14
CA ALA A 370 12.42 5.51 7.79
C ALA A 370 12.56 5.54 9.30
N PHE A 371 11.43 5.54 10.00
CA PHE A 371 11.32 5.67 11.44
C PHE A 371 10.33 4.64 11.98
N PHE A 372 10.67 4.01 13.11
CA PHE A 372 9.75 3.11 13.82
C PHE A 372 9.58 3.53 15.28
N GLY A 373 8.35 3.43 15.76
CA GLY A 373 8.00 3.61 17.16
C GLY A 373 6.53 3.31 17.40
N TYR A 374 5.94 4.00 18.38
CA TYR A 374 4.58 3.75 18.84
C TYR A 374 3.77 5.05 18.89
N GLY A 375 2.55 4.97 18.36
CA GLY A 375 1.56 6.04 18.38
C GLY A 375 0.45 5.77 19.39
N GLN A 376 -0.65 6.52 19.27
CA GLN A 376 -1.88 6.21 20.00
C GLN A 376 -2.47 4.88 19.49
N LYS A 377 -3.33 4.23 20.29
CA LYS A 377 -4.13 3.10 19.78
C LYS A 377 -5.19 3.58 18.80
N PHE A 378 -5.70 2.69 17.97
CA PHE A 378 -7.02 2.88 17.38
C PHE A 378 -8.08 2.82 18.50
N ASP A 379 -9.03 3.74 18.49
CA ASP A 379 -10.06 3.85 19.53
C ASP A 379 -11.44 3.95 18.88
N SER A 380 -12.37 3.06 19.24
CA SER A 380 -13.73 3.08 18.71
C SER A 380 -14.54 4.34 19.07
N SER A 381 -13.98 5.26 19.87
CA SER A 381 -14.54 6.59 20.15
C SER A 381 -13.86 7.77 19.44
N THR A 382 -12.73 7.55 18.75
CA THR A 382 -12.07 8.58 17.90
C THR A 382 -11.84 8.15 16.46
N GLY A 383 -11.92 6.85 16.17
CA GLY A 383 -11.73 6.25 14.86
C GLY A 383 -10.32 5.67 14.64
N SER A 384 -9.91 5.71 13.37
CA SER A 384 -8.53 5.57 12.95
C SER A 384 -7.65 6.71 13.51
N LEU A 385 -6.33 6.60 13.38
CA LEU A 385 -5.45 7.74 13.64
C LEU A 385 -5.60 8.74 12.49
N SER A 386 -5.53 10.04 12.74
CA SER A 386 -5.63 11.02 11.64
C SER A 386 -4.42 10.97 10.71
N ASP A 387 -3.22 10.89 11.31
CA ASP A 387 -1.94 11.14 10.63
C ASP A 387 -0.84 10.12 11.03
N ASN A 388 -1.17 9.06 11.78
CA ASN A 388 -0.22 7.99 12.18
C ASN A 388 1.13 8.50 12.76
N GLU A 389 1.10 9.40 13.75
CA GLU A 389 2.31 9.95 14.37
C GLU A 389 3.00 8.99 15.36
N ILE A 390 4.34 9.06 15.45
CA ILE A 390 5.13 8.40 16.49
C ILE A 390 5.19 9.31 17.72
N GLU A 391 4.58 8.91 18.83
CA GLU A 391 4.65 9.66 20.10
C GLU A 391 5.88 9.29 20.95
N ARG A 392 6.28 8.01 20.87
CA ARG A 392 7.17 7.38 21.87
C ARG A 392 7.84 6.13 21.32
N PHE A 393 8.87 5.67 22.02
CA PHE A 393 9.41 4.32 21.89
C PHE A 393 9.06 3.45 23.10
N ILE A 394 8.83 2.16 22.89
CA ILE A 394 8.52 1.18 23.95
C ILE A 394 9.46 -0.01 23.78
N CYS A 395 10.54 -0.05 24.56
CA CYS A 395 11.57 -1.09 24.45
C CYS A 395 11.14 -2.45 25.02
N ASN A 396 10.25 -2.46 26.02
CA ASN A 396 9.69 -3.67 26.60
C ASN A 396 8.16 -3.64 26.44
N TRP A 397 7.69 -4.22 25.33
CA TRP A 397 6.27 -4.34 25.01
C TRP A 397 5.64 -5.59 25.65
N ALA A 398 5.92 -6.79 25.11
CA ALA A 398 5.35 -8.04 25.62
C ALA A 398 6.18 -8.72 26.73
N GLY A 399 7.33 -8.15 27.10
CA GLY A 399 8.24 -8.75 28.06
C GLY A 399 7.76 -8.68 29.51
N PRO A 400 8.51 -9.27 30.46
CA PRO A 400 8.13 -9.30 31.86
C PRO A 400 8.21 -7.90 32.45
N GLY A 401 7.19 -7.54 33.24
CA GLY A 401 7.14 -6.25 33.91
C GLY A 401 7.06 -5.04 32.96
N ASN A 402 6.58 -5.22 31.73
CA ASN A 402 6.47 -4.19 30.70
C ASN A 402 5.79 -2.89 31.16
N SER A 403 6.11 -1.80 30.45
CA SER A 403 5.61 -0.46 30.74
C SER A 403 5.56 0.39 29.48
N HIS A 404 4.35 0.62 28.96
CA HIS A 404 4.11 1.45 27.77
C HIS A 404 4.06 2.96 28.08
N ALA A 405 4.41 3.34 29.32
CA ALA A 405 4.30 4.69 29.88
C ALA A 405 5.63 5.23 30.44
N VAL A 406 6.77 4.77 29.90
CA VAL A 406 8.10 5.25 30.33
C VAL A 406 8.39 6.61 29.70
N ALA A 407 8.11 7.68 30.44
CA ALA A 407 8.27 9.07 29.99
C ALA A 407 9.71 9.48 29.58
N ALA A 408 10.72 8.64 29.82
CA ALA A 408 12.08 8.86 29.32
C ALA A 408 12.23 8.57 27.82
N PHE A 409 11.26 7.88 27.21
CA PHE A 409 11.23 7.51 25.79
C PHE A 409 9.99 8.04 25.05
N GLU A 410 9.30 9.01 25.66
CA GLU A 410 8.47 9.95 24.90
C GLU A 410 9.38 10.75 23.97
N GLN A 411 8.95 10.96 22.72
CA GLN A 411 9.75 11.58 21.66
C GLN A 411 11.05 10.82 21.30
N TYR A 412 11.04 9.49 21.34
CA TYR A 412 12.09 8.65 20.75
C TYR A 412 11.56 7.73 19.64
N ALA A 413 12.44 7.38 18.69
CA ALA A 413 12.19 6.42 17.63
C ALA A 413 13.46 5.63 17.25
N GLN A 414 13.27 4.49 16.59
CA GLN A 414 14.31 3.95 15.70
C GLN A 414 14.35 4.75 14.40
N LYS A 415 15.51 4.80 13.74
CA LYS A 415 15.70 5.43 12.44
C LYS A 415 16.62 4.62 11.53
N GLN A 416 16.32 4.54 10.24
CA GLN A 416 17.22 4.07 9.20
C GLN A 416 17.21 5.02 8.00
N VAL A 417 18.41 5.34 7.51
CA VAL A 417 18.65 6.13 6.29
C VAL A 417 19.23 5.22 5.21
N MET A 418 18.83 5.42 3.96
CA MET A 418 19.15 4.54 2.84
C MET A 418 19.24 5.29 1.51
N GLU A 419 20.00 4.75 0.55
CA GLU A 419 20.17 5.28 -0.81
C GLU A 419 19.95 4.18 -1.85
N VAL A 420 19.36 4.50 -3.01
CA VAL A 420 19.21 3.56 -4.12
C VAL A 420 20.55 3.27 -4.79
N ASN A 421 20.96 2.01 -4.77
CA ASN A 421 22.20 1.54 -5.40
C ASN A 421 22.07 1.38 -6.93
N SER A 422 23.17 1.02 -7.60
CA SER A 422 23.24 0.85 -9.06
C SER A 422 22.34 -0.25 -9.65
N SER A 423 21.69 -1.06 -8.82
CA SER A 423 20.75 -2.13 -9.20
C SER A 423 19.29 -1.74 -8.97
N GLY A 424 18.99 -0.56 -8.43
CA GLY A 424 17.64 -0.14 -8.04
C GLY A 424 17.21 -0.52 -6.62
N VAL A 425 18.10 -1.15 -5.84
CA VAL A 425 17.84 -1.58 -4.46
C VAL A 425 18.18 -0.46 -3.49
N PHE A 426 17.29 -0.10 -2.56
CA PHE A 426 17.63 0.74 -1.42
C PHE A 426 18.60 0.01 -0.47
N VAL A 427 19.76 0.58 -0.18
CA VAL A 427 20.76 0.02 0.75
C VAL A 427 20.97 0.97 1.93
N PRO A 428 21.25 0.47 3.16
CA PRO A 428 21.37 1.33 4.32
C PRO A 428 22.65 2.16 4.25
N THR A 429 22.54 3.42 4.66
CA THR A 429 23.64 4.39 4.77
C THR A 429 23.87 4.82 6.22
N SER A 430 22.86 4.72 7.09
CA SER A 430 22.97 4.90 8.54
C SER A 430 21.83 4.20 9.29
N SER A 431 22.10 3.61 10.46
CA SER A 431 21.10 2.90 11.27
C SER A 431 21.19 3.28 12.75
N ASN A 432 20.10 3.84 13.27
CA ASN A 432 19.86 4.21 14.66
C ASN A 432 18.75 3.32 15.23
N ILE A 433 19.07 2.02 15.34
CA ILE A 433 18.07 0.95 15.53
C ILE A 433 18.28 0.10 16.80
N THR A 434 19.42 0.21 17.48
CA THR A 434 19.79 -0.68 18.60
C THR A 434 19.36 -0.10 19.95
N TYR A 435 18.78 -0.96 20.78
CA TYR A 435 18.36 -0.67 22.16
C TYR A 435 18.34 -1.98 22.96
N ALA A 436 18.40 -1.91 24.28
CA ALA A 436 18.08 -3.05 25.12
C ALA A 436 16.55 -3.18 25.24
N PRO A 437 15.92 -4.33 24.93
CA PRO A 437 14.47 -4.50 24.98
C PRO A 437 13.95 -4.69 26.41
N VAL A 438 14.18 -3.68 27.24
CA VAL A 438 13.91 -3.59 28.69
C VAL A 438 13.24 -2.25 28.97
N ASN A 439 12.54 -2.07 30.09
CA ASN A 439 11.80 -0.83 30.39
C ASN A 439 12.68 0.43 30.39
N ALA A 440 13.98 0.28 30.67
CA ALA A 440 14.94 1.38 30.68
C ALA A 440 15.53 1.70 29.29
N CYS A 441 15.20 0.94 28.24
CA CYS A 441 15.82 0.94 26.89
C CYS A 441 17.35 0.73 26.82
N THR A 442 18.05 0.82 27.95
CA THR A 442 19.52 0.76 28.04
C THR A 442 19.98 -0.38 28.95
N TYR A 443 21.07 -1.07 28.59
CA TYR A 443 21.63 -2.13 29.45
C TYR A 443 23.15 -2.01 29.64
N THR A 444 23.56 -1.34 30.72
CA THR A 444 24.98 -1.28 31.10
C THR A 444 25.38 -2.46 31.97
N THR A 445 26.25 -3.34 31.47
CA THR A 445 26.86 -4.47 32.20
C THR A 445 27.66 -4.08 33.46
N ALA A 446 27.88 -2.79 33.69
CA ALA A 446 28.65 -2.24 34.81
C ALA A 446 27.85 -1.99 36.11
N SER A 447 26.53 -2.26 36.16
CA SER A 447 25.71 -1.91 37.34
C SER A 447 24.56 -2.86 37.69
N GLN A 448 24.36 -3.96 36.97
CA GLN A 448 23.47 -5.05 37.40
C GLN A 448 24.26 -6.37 37.52
N VAL A 449 23.77 -7.28 38.36
CA VAL A 449 24.62 -8.30 39.03
C VAL A 449 24.66 -9.64 38.28
N ASP A 450 23.88 -9.79 37.21
CA ASP A 450 23.79 -11.04 36.45
C ASP A 450 24.61 -10.98 35.14
N PRO A 451 25.66 -11.81 34.99
CA PRO A 451 26.39 -11.95 33.74
C PRO A 451 25.66 -12.80 32.69
N ASP A 452 24.56 -13.46 33.06
CA ASP A 452 23.84 -14.43 32.22
C ASP A 452 22.54 -13.84 31.61
N LEU A 453 22.43 -12.50 31.45
CA LEU A 453 21.40 -11.92 30.57
C LEU A 453 21.75 -12.23 29.12
N VAL A 454 20.95 -13.10 28.50
CA VAL A 454 21.09 -13.50 27.10
C VAL A 454 19.82 -13.13 26.35
N PHE A 455 19.99 -12.45 25.22
CA PHE A 455 19.00 -12.32 24.17
C PHE A 455 19.48 -13.17 22.99
N GLU A 456 18.63 -14.07 22.49
CA GLU A 456 18.97 -14.99 21.41
C GLU A 456 17.89 -14.96 20.32
N LEU A 457 18.33 -14.87 19.07
CA LEU A 457 17.46 -14.82 17.89
C LEU A 457 17.34 -16.25 17.34
N VAL A 458 16.11 -16.69 17.05
CA VAL A 458 15.86 -18.02 16.50
C VAL A 458 15.34 -17.88 15.07
N GLU A 459 16.25 -17.78 14.10
CA GLU A 459 16.26 -18.64 12.91
C GLU A 459 17.43 -18.40 11.93
N GLY A 460 17.64 -19.37 11.04
CA GLY A 460 18.35 -19.18 9.76
C GLY A 460 19.86 -19.01 9.86
N ASP A 461 20.32 -17.78 9.66
CA ASP A 461 21.72 -17.33 9.62
C ASP A 461 21.95 -16.05 10.46
N ILE A 462 20.96 -15.65 11.26
CA ILE A 462 21.01 -14.42 12.06
C ILE A 462 21.86 -14.64 13.32
N ALA A 463 22.95 -13.89 13.46
CA ALA A 463 23.80 -13.94 14.65
C ALA A 463 23.06 -13.39 15.88
N ALA A 464 23.13 -14.11 17.01
CA ALA A 464 22.55 -13.67 18.28
C ALA A 464 23.17 -12.34 18.73
N ALA A 465 22.31 -11.34 18.99
CA ALA A 465 22.72 -10.03 19.48
C ALA A 465 23.22 -10.13 20.93
N THR A 466 24.52 -9.97 21.13
CA THR A 466 25.13 -10.00 22.46
C THR A 466 24.85 -8.69 23.20
N ALA A 467 25.01 -8.69 24.53
CA ALA A 467 24.96 -7.46 25.33
C ALA A 467 26.07 -6.43 25.00
N SER A 468 26.96 -6.72 24.04
CA SER A 468 27.94 -5.79 23.47
C SER A 468 27.50 -5.15 22.15
N ASP A 469 26.45 -5.67 21.50
CA ASP A 469 25.93 -5.17 20.22
C ASP A 469 24.78 -4.16 20.42
N ILE A 470 24.28 -4.06 21.65
CA ILE A 470 23.37 -3.01 22.12
C ILE A 470 24.16 -1.70 22.26
N THR A 471 23.87 -0.69 21.43
CA THR A 471 24.53 0.62 21.49
C THR A 471 23.64 1.76 21.97
N ASP A 472 22.38 1.46 22.33
CA ASP A 472 21.39 2.39 22.88
C ASP A 472 21.25 3.68 22.04
N ASN A 473 21.11 3.51 20.72
CA ASN A 473 21.27 4.57 19.72
C ASN A 473 19.97 5.01 19.03
N LEU A 474 18.83 4.88 19.70
CA LEU A 474 17.55 5.48 19.29
C LEU A 474 17.70 7.01 19.08
N VAL A 475 16.96 7.58 18.13
CA VAL A 475 16.93 9.04 17.90
C VAL A 475 15.88 9.73 18.76
N ASP A 476 16.24 10.92 19.24
CA ASP A 476 15.33 11.90 19.82
C ASP A 476 14.61 12.62 18.66
N ILE A 477 13.29 12.45 18.59
CA ILE A 477 12.41 13.02 17.55
C ILE A 477 11.69 14.30 18.00
N SER A 478 12.17 14.94 19.07
CA SER A 478 11.73 16.29 19.43
C SER A 478 12.22 17.33 18.40
N THR A 479 11.41 18.37 18.15
CA THR A 479 11.68 19.35 17.09
C THR A 479 13.04 20.04 17.26
N GLY A 480 13.91 19.92 16.27
CA GLY A 480 15.28 20.43 16.27
C GLY A 480 16.35 19.43 16.73
N SER A 481 16.00 18.19 17.06
CA SER A 481 16.92 17.16 17.58
C SER A 481 17.45 16.20 16.51
N ASP A 482 16.62 15.82 15.52
CA ASP A 482 17.04 15.05 14.34
C ASP A 482 16.53 15.72 13.05
N SER A 483 17.44 16.10 12.16
CA SER A 483 17.11 16.87 10.95
C SER A 483 16.23 16.14 9.95
N ASP A 484 16.26 14.82 9.95
CA ASP A 484 15.56 14.02 8.96
C ASP A 484 14.14 13.72 9.46
N TYR A 485 13.96 13.64 10.78
CA TYR A 485 12.62 13.67 11.38
C TYR A 485 11.99 15.07 11.30
N ASP A 486 12.75 16.16 11.50
CA ASP A 486 12.28 17.54 11.29
C ASP A 486 11.83 17.82 9.84
N ASN A 487 12.35 17.06 8.87
CA ASN A 487 11.95 17.12 7.46
C ASN A 487 10.76 16.20 7.13
N TYR A 488 10.44 15.22 7.99
CA TYR A 488 9.30 14.34 7.81
C TYR A 488 8.00 15.08 8.16
N SER A 489 7.06 15.10 7.21
CA SER A 489 5.65 15.34 7.52
C SER A 489 4.92 14.01 7.44
N ALA A 490 4.06 13.74 8.42
CA ALA A 490 3.02 12.74 8.24
C ALA A 490 2.19 13.09 6.96
N PRO A 491 1.91 12.11 6.08
CA PRO A 491 0.94 12.32 5.01
C PRO A 491 -0.46 12.38 5.62
N VAL A 492 -1.24 13.39 5.22
CA VAL A 492 -2.60 13.62 5.73
C VAL A 492 -3.60 12.84 4.87
N ALA A 493 -4.64 12.31 5.49
CA ALA A 493 -5.72 11.62 4.78
C ALA A 493 -6.45 12.54 3.78
N PRO A 494 -6.85 12.06 2.59
CA PRO A 494 -7.72 12.82 1.69
C PRO A 494 -9.06 13.15 2.38
N THR A 495 -9.72 14.24 1.94
CA THR A 495 -11.06 14.58 2.44
C THR A 495 -12.15 13.84 1.65
N ASP A 496 -12.99 13.06 2.34
CA ASP A 496 -14.20 12.50 1.76
C ASP A 496 -15.24 13.58 1.39
N PHE A 497 -16.23 13.21 0.58
CA PHE A 497 -17.12 14.13 -0.15
C PHE A 497 -18.57 13.65 -0.30
#